data_AF-A0A367RME1-F1
#
_entry.id   AF-A0A367RME1-F1
#
_cell.length_a   1.000
_cell.length_b   1.000
_cell.length_c   1.000
_cell.angle_alpha   90.00
_cell.angle_beta   90.00
_cell.angle_gamma   90.00
#
_symmetry.space_group_name_H-M   'P 1'
#
loop_
_entity.id
_entity.type
_entity.pdbx_description
1 polymer ?
#
loop_
_entity_poly.entity_id
_entity_poly.type
_entity_poly.pdbx_seq_one_letter_code
_entity_poly.pdbx_strand_id
1 'polypeptide(L)'
;MSSRIIHQSQNFLLDLLKATYQNQEVHPLLQQNLDKLNHDFALLLRTWAVEQFSNQPTTSPNLAKIIFKFSKIIQVFEQGNPAINLEIAIAGYEAVLQVCSREVCPQEWDSTQQALVVAYYQRQQIICRIIEEFKENNIQNHNQINLLTEQLQQELQQSKQKCDDLQIEITQLKQEANTSNTTYITSLTTDLEELKQRHSCLEKNITQVKTSSLIEHFNTAIFYDIENLTMGRRNPNLNFSLKQIQKSIADLNLVNKISIQCAYTNWSDRRLKVLKNEIQELGIEPIQLFDYSYKKNAADIQLAIDVMELAHTRPNLQVFVIVSGDGAFASLAKKLHEYGKTVIVCAYKNHTNRVLAAVCDRVISIPEPEAESVNQNINWVGPRINRRT
;
A
#
# COMPACT_ATOMS: atom_id res chain seq x y z
N MET A 1 11.92 17.60 27.77
CA MET A 1 10.95 18.54 28.36
C MET A 1 11.55 19.19 29.60
N SER A 2 11.31 20.48 29.84
CA SER A 2 11.87 21.18 31.01
C SER A 2 11.30 20.61 32.33
N SER A 3 12.13 20.45 33.36
CA SER A 3 11.74 19.95 34.70
C SER A 3 10.51 20.70 35.27
N ARG A 4 10.36 21.99 34.95
CA ARG A 4 9.22 22.82 35.37
C ARG A 4 7.87 22.35 34.82
N ILE A 5 7.83 21.86 33.57
CA ILE A 5 6.59 21.40 32.90
C ILE A 5 6.12 20.07 33.51
N ILE A 6 7.06 19.19 33.84
CA ILE A 6 6.78 17.91 34.50
C ILE A 6 6.19 18.16 35.88
N HIS A 7 6.79 19.06 36.67
CA HIS A 7 6.26 19.42 37.99
C HIS A 7 4.85 20.04 37.93
N GLN A 8 4.58 20.90 36.94
CA GLN A 8 3.24 21.48 36.77
C GLN A 8 2.18 20.43 36.40
N SER A 9 2.54 19.48 35.54
CA SER A 9 1.63 18.40 35.11
C SER A 9 1.36 17.42 36.26
N GLN A 10 2.38 17.14 37.07
CA GLN A 10 2.24 16.30 38.26
C GLN A 10 1.37 16.97 39.34
N ASN A 11 1.55 18.26 39.59
CA ASN A 11 0.68 19.01 40.52
C ASN A 11 -0.78 18.97 40.06
N PHE A 12 -1.02 19.17 38.75
CA PHE A 12 -2.35 19.09 38.17
C PHE A 12 -2.98 17.69 38.35
N LEU A 13 -2.22 16.61 38.13
CA LEU A 13 -2.67 15.25 38.41
C LEU A 13 -3.07 15.08 39.88
N LEU A 14 -2.24 15.57 40.82
CA LEU A 14 -2.53 15.49 42.25
C LEU A 14 -3.80 16.27 42.63
N ASP A 15 -4.02 17.45 42.06
CA ASP A 15 -5.22 18.25 42.29
C ASP A 15 -6.48 17.52 41.82
N LEU A 16 -6.43 16.87 40.65
CA LEU A 16 -7.54 16.06 40.13
C LEU A 16 -7.85 14.85 41.02
N LEU A 17 -6.83 14.11 41.45
CA LEU A 17 -7.01 12.95 42.32
C LEU A 17 -7.51 13.37 43.72
N LYS A 18 -7.04 14.50 44.24
CA LYS A 18 -7.53 15.08 45.50
C LYS A 18 -9.00 15.49 45.41
N ALA A 19 -9.38 16.20 44.35
CA ALA A 19 -10.78 16.56 44.10
C ALA A 19 -11.67 15.31 43.97
N THR A 20 -11.18 14.29 43.26
CA THR A 20 -11.86 13.00 43.12
C THR A 20 -12.04 12.30 44.46
N TYR A 21 -11.01 12.27 45.31
CA TYR A 21 -11.08 11.70 46.66
C TYR A 21 -12.09 12.44 47.55
N GLN A 22 -12.14 13.77 47.44
CA GLN A 22 -13.05 14.63 48.19
C GLN A 22 -14.48 14.64 47.62
N ASN A 23 -14.76 13.91 46.54
CA ASN A 23 -16.01 13.93 45.76
C ASN A 23 -16.42 15.37 45.36
N GLN A 24 -15.45 16.21 45.02
CA GLN A 24 -15.67 17.54 44.47
C GLN A 24 -15.89 17.50 42.95
N GLU A 25 -16.40 18.58 42.38
CA GLU A 25 -16.53 18.70 40.93
C GLU A 25 -15.15 18.74 40.25
N VAL A 26 -14.79 17.68 39.53
CA VAL A 26 -13.54 17.56 38.79
C VAL A 26 -13.63 18.25 37.41
N HIS A 27 -14.83 18.34 36.83
CA HIS A 27 -15.07 18.93 35.51
C HIS A 27 -14.53 20.37 35.35
N PRO A 28 -14.73 21.30 36.32
CA PRO A 28 -14.17 22.65 36.21
C PRO A 28 -12.64 22.67 36.13
N LEU A 29 -11.96 21.78 36.88
CA LEU A 29 -10.50 21.66 36.85
C LEU A 29 -10.01 21.17 35.49
N LEU A 30 -10.70 20.19 34.90
CA LEU A 30 -10.41 19.70 33.56
C LEU A 30 -10.64 20.80 32.50
N GLN A 31 -11.77 21.50 32.57
CA GLN A 31 -12.14 22.56 31.63
C GLN A 31 -11.14 23.73 31.63
N GLN A 32 -10.59 24.09 32.79
CA GLN A 32 -9.59 25.16 32.91
C GLN A 32 -8.19 24.76 32.43
N ASN A 33 -7.96 23.47 32.16
CA ASN A 33 -6.63 22.92 31.87
C ASN A 33 -6.64 21.96 30.66
N LEU A 34 -7.50 22.23 29.66
CA LEU A 34 -7.64 21.39 28.47
C LEU A 34 -6.31 21.22 27.70
N ASP A 35 -5.44 22.23 27.74
CA ASP A 35 -4.11 22.23 27.12
C ASP A 35 -3.16 21.18 27.74
N LYS A 36 -3.41 20.79 28.99
CA LYS A 36 -2.63 19.78 29.70
C LYS A 36 -3.11 18.36 29.44
N LEU A 37 -4.31 18.19 28.87
CA LEU A 37 -4.85 16.88 28.51
C LEU A 37 -4.23 16.44 27.18
N ASN A 38 -3.23 15.57 27.27
CA ASN A 38 -2.50 15.04 26.12
C ASN A 38 -1.97 13.61 26.43
N HIS A 39 -1.28 13.01 25.45
CA HIS A 39 -0.72 11.66 25.59
C HIS A 39 0.31 11.55 26.73
N ASP A 40 1.10 12.61 26.96
CA ASP A 40 2.08 12.65 28.03
C ASP A 40 1.40 12.64 29.41
N PHE A 41 0.23 13.27 29.53
CA PHE A 41 -0.57 13.23 30.75
C PHE A 41 -1.13 11.83 31.04
N ALA A 42 -1.58 11.09 30.02
CA ALA A 42 -1.98 9.69 30.16
C ALA A 42 -0.80 8.82 30.65
N LEU A 43 0.38 9.02 30.06
CA LEU A 43 1.60 8.33 30.48
C LEU A 43 1.99 8.70 31.93
N LEU A 44 1.92 9.98 32.28
CA LEU A 44 2.19 10.48 33.63
C LEU A 44 1.28 9.83 34.66
N LEU A 45 -0.03 9.75 34.39
CA LEU A 45 -0.98 9.07 35.29
C LEU A 45 -0.56 7.61 35.52
N ARG A 46 -0.24 6.88 34.44
CA ARG A 46 0.15 5.47 34.53
C ARG A 46 1.44 5.28 35.34
N THR A 47 2.49 6.02 35.01
CA THR A 47 3.81 5.88 35.65
C THR A 47 3.76 6.31 37.10
N TRP A 48 3.12 7.44 37.39
CA TRP A 48 2.93 7.93 38.75
C TRP A 48 2.14 6.94 39.60
N ALA A 49 1.04 6.38 39.08
CA ALA A 49 0.23 5.40 39.80
C ALA A 49 1.04 4.14 40.17
N VAL A 50 1.76 3.56 39.20
CA VAL A 50 2.60 2.37 39.42
C VAL A 50 3.70 2.62 40.46
N GLU A 51 4.31 3.80 40.42
CA GLU A 51 5.31 4.22 41.40
C GLU A 51 4.70 4.32 42.81
N GLN A 52 3.52 4.96 42.96
CA GLN A 52 2.85 5.05 44.26
C GLN A 52 2.45 3.67 44.79
N PHE A 53 2.00 2.77 43.91
CA PHE A 53 1.60 1.43 44.31
C PHE A 53 2.76 0.60 44.86
N SER A 54 3.95 0.78 44.26
CA SER A 54 5.18 0.12 44.69
C SER A 54 5.68 0.67 46.02
N ASN A 55 5.56 1.99 46.22
CA ASN A 55 6.06 2.67 47.41
C ASN A 55 5.16 2.49 48.64
N GLN A 56 3.84 2.33 48.46
CA GLN A 56 2.89 2.19 49.57
C GLN A 56 1.87 1.05 49.39
N PRO A 57 2.30 -0.23 49.36
CA PRO A 57 1.43 -1.37 49.02
C PRO A 57 0.15 -1.48 49.88
N THR A 58 0.20 -1.04 51.14
CA THR A 58 -0.93 -1.13 52.08
C THR A 58 -2.06 -0.15 51.76
N THR A 59 -1.76 1.02 51.19
CA THR A 59 -2.75 2.05 50.82
C THR A 59 -3.12 1.98 49.34
N SER A 60 -2.37 1.22 48.54
CA SER A 60 -2.57 1.06 47.10
C SER A 60 -4.01 0.72 46.68
N PRO A 61 -4.76 -0.19 47.35
CA PRO A 61 -6.15 -0.46 46.97
C PRO A 61 -7.07 0.76 47.13
N ASN A 62 -6.83 1.62 48.11
CA ASN A 62 -7.61 2.85 48.30
C ASN A 62 -7.26 3.89 47.24
N LEU A 63 -5.98 4.03 46.88
CA LEU A 63 -5.56 4.90 45.80
C LEU A 63 -6.11 4.42 44.44
N ALA A 64 -6.13 3.10 44.20
CA ALA A 64 -6.71 2.49 43.02
C ALA A 64 -8.20 2.83 42.86
N LYS A 65 -8.97 2.86 43.96
CA LYS A 65 -10.38 3.33 43.94
C LYS A 65 -10.52 4.78 43.47
N ILE A 66 -9.61 5.66 43.89
CA ILE A 66 -9.61 7.07 43.49
C ILE A 66 -9.28 7.19 42.01
N ILE A 67 -8.24 6.50 41.55
CA ILE A 67 -7.82 6.49 40.13
C ILE A 67 -8.95 5.93 39.26
N PHE A 68 -9.60 4.83 39.66
CA PHE A 68 -10.74 4.27 38.95
C PHE A 68 -11.88 5.29 38.80
N LYS A 69 -12.25 5.99 39.89
CA LYS A 69 -13.28 7.05 39.84
C LYS A 69 -12.89 8.18 38.89
N PHE A 70 -11.64 8.64 38.96
CA PHE A 70 -11.14 9.68 38.05
C PHE A 70 -11.19 9.22 36.59
N SER A 71 -10.73 8.00 36.30
CA SER A 71 -10.80 7.39 34.96
C SER A 71 -12.23 7.36 34.41
N LYS A 72 -13.22 7.04 35.25
CA LYS A 72 -14.63 7.11 34.84
C LYS A 72 -15.07 8.52 34.49
N ILE A 73 -14.64 9.53 35.26
CA ILE A 73 -14.97 10.93 35.02
C ILE A 73 -14.36 11.41 33.70
N ILE A 74 -13.06 11.18 33.49
CA ILE A 74 -12.38 11.65 32.27
C ILE A 74 -12.88 10.92 31.01
N GLN A 75 -13.26 9.63 31.11
CA GLN A 75 -13.83 8.89 29.98
C GLN A 75 -15.10 9.52 29.40
N VAL A 76 -15.96 10.08 30.25
CA VAL A 76 -17.23 10.72 29.84
C VAL A 76 -17.11 12.23 29.70
N PHE A 77 -15.91 12.79 29.83
CA PHE A 77 -15.69 14.22 29.69
C PHE A 77 -15.71 14.62 28.22
N GLU A 78 -16.74 15.34 27.82
CA GLU A 78 -17.01 15.69 26.41
C GLU A 78 -16.15 16.85 25.89
N GLN A 79 -15.57 17.65 26.78
CA GLN A 79 -14.75 18.81 26.38
C GLN A 79 -13.29 18.40 26.15
N GLY A 80 -12.61 19.11 25.25
CA GLY A 80 -11.25 18.77 24.83
C GLY A 80 -11.23 17.73 23.71
N ASN A 81 -10.20 16.89 23.67
CA ASN A 81 -10.07 15.85 22.66
C ASN A 81 -10.58 14.50 23.23
N PRO A 82 -11.71 13.96 22.72
CA PRO A 82 -12.30 12.73 23.24
C PRO A 82 -11.37 11.51 23.16
N ALA A 83 -10.52 11.44 22.13
CA ALA A 83 -9.55 10.35 21.99
C ALA A 83 -8.51 10.42 23.11
N ILE A 84 -8.02 11.61 23.44
CA ILE A 84 -7.06 11.81 24.54
C ILE A 84 -7.70 11.50 25.89
N ASN A 85 -8.90 11.99 26.13
CA ASN A 85 -9.63 11.74 27.38
C ASN A 85 -9.81 10.23 27.61
N LEU A 86 -10.10 9.48 26.53
CA LEU A 86 -10.20 8.04 26.54
C LEU A 86 -8.86 7.34 26.83
N GLU A 87 -7.74 7.79 26.24
CA GLU A 87 -6.41 7.24 26.54
C GLU A 87 -6.01 7.47 28.00
N ILE A 88 -6.34 8.65 28.58
CA ILE A 88 -6.12 8.94 30.01
C ILE A 88 -6.95 7.98 30.87
N ALA A 89 -8.22 7.73 30.52
CA ALA A 89 -9.07 6.79 31.24
C ALA A 89 -8.49 5.37 31.22
N ILE A 90 -8.10 4.87 30.04
CA ILE A 90 -7.49 3.55 29.84
C ILE A 90 -6.21 3.43 30.67
N ALA A 91 -5.34 4.44 30.64
CA ALA A 91 -4.10 4.45 31.42
C ALA A 91 -4.37 4.29 32.93
N GLY A 92 -5.39 4.95 33.47
CA GLY A 92 -5.78 4.77 34.86
C GLY A 92 -6.41 3.41 35.16
N TYR A 93 -7.27 2.88 34.28
CA TYR A 93 -7.84 1.54 34.47
C TYR A 93 -6.77 0.44 34.45
N GLU A 94 -5.82 0.50 33.51
CA GLU A 94 -4.70 -0.45 33.46
C GLU A 94 -3.82 -0.37 34.71
N ALA A 95 -3.59 0.85 35.22
CA ALA A 95 -2.85 1.04 36.47
C ALA A 95 -3.60 0.40 37.64
N VAL A 96 -4.92 0.58 37.74
CA VAL A 96 -5.75 -0.03 38.80
C VAL A 96 -5.62 -1.56 38.82
N LEU A 97 -5.58 -2.20 37.66
CA LEU A 97 -5.42 -3.66 37.54
C LEU A 97 -4.04 -4.19 37.93
N GLN A 98 -3.04 -3.33 38.15
CA GLN A 98 -1.74 -3.76 38.72
C GLN A 98 -1.85 -4.10 40.21
N VAL A 99 -2.88 -3.58 40.89
CA VAL A 99 -3.07 -3.76 42.35
C VAL A 99 -4.38 -4.49 42.64
N CYS A 100 -5.46 -4.12 41.95
CA CYS A 100 -6.73 -4.80 42.13
C CYS A 100 -6.77 -6.11 41.38
N SER A 101 -6.97 -7.19 42.13
CA SER A 101 -7.29 -8.52 41.65
C SER A 101 -8.62 -8.98 42.23
N ARG A 102 -9.07 -10.19 41.84
CA ARG A 102 -10.25 -10.83 42.43
C ARG A 102 -10.14 -11.00 43.95
N GLU A 103 -8.92 -11.14 44.47
CA GLU A 103 -8.65 -11.38 45.88
C GLU A 103 -8.46 -10.09 46.69
N VAL A 104 -7.87 -9.05 46.09
CA VAL A 104 -7.50 -7.80 46.80
C VAL A 104 -8.62 -6.75 46.79
N CYS A 105 -9.28 -6.55 45.65
CA CYS A 105 -10.43 -5.63 45.51
C CYS A 105 -11.40 -6.14 44.42
N PRO A 106 -12.25 -7.15 44.72
CA PRO A 106 -13.06 -7.83 43.71
C PRO A 106 -14.05 -6.91 42.98
N GLN A 107 -14.65 -5.95 43.69
CA GLN A 107 -15.64 -5.02 43.11
C GLN A 107 -14.98 -4.06 42.11
N GLU A 108 -13.87 -3.44 42.51
CA GLU A 108 -13.11 -2.56 41.62
C GLU A 108 -12.48 -3.33 40.47
N TRP A 109 -11.99 -4.55 40.69
CA TRP A 109 -11.45 -5.40 39.64
C TRP A 109 -12.50 -5.66 38.55
N ASP A 110 -13.70 -6.15 38.91
CA ASP A 110 -14.77 -6.42 37.95
C ASP A 110 -15.22 -5.14 37.21
N SER A 111 -15.43 -4.06 37.96
CA SER A 111 -15.84 -2.77 37.38
C SER A 111 -14.79 -2.20 36.43
N THR A 112 -13.50 -2.37 36.73
CA THR A 112 -12.39 -1.90 35.90
C THR A 112 -12.28 -2.72 34.61
N GLN A 113 -12.45 -4.03 34.68
CA GLN A 113 -12.48 -4.90 33.50
C GLN A 113 -13.63 -4.49 32.55
N GLN A 114 -14.83 -4.29 33.08
CA GLN A 114 -15.98 -3.83 32.28
C GLN A 114 -15.73 -2.44 31.66
N ALA A 115 -15.17 -1.51 32.44
CA ALA A 115 -14.84 -0.18 31.95
C ALA A 115 -13.80 -0.20 30.82
N LEU A 116 -12.77 -1.06 30.91
CA LEU A 116 -11.78 -1.25 29.86
C LEU A 116 -12.38 -1.82 28.57
N VAL A 117 -13.30 -2.78 28.67
CA VAL A 117 -14.00 -3.32 27.49
C VAL A 117 -14.74 -2.20 26.77
N VAL A 118 -15.49 -1.37 27.50
CA VAL A 118 -16.19 -0.21 26.93
C VAL A 118 -15.20 0.80 26.35
N ALA A 119 -14.11 1.08 27.06
CA ALA A 119 -13.11 2.05 26.61
C ALA A 119 -12.40 1.59 25.33
N TYR A 120 -12.01 0.31 25.23
CA TYR A 120 -11.39 -0.24 24.02
C TYR A 120 -12.36 -0.27 22.84
N TYR A 121 -13.63 -0.57 23.09
CA TYR A 121 -14.65 -0.48 22.05
C TYR A 121 -14.83 0.96 21.52
N GLN A 122 -14.90 1.95 22.42
CA GLN A 122 -14.93 3.36 22.04
C GLN A 122 -13.68 3.77 21.26
N ARG A 123 -12.50 3.30 21.68
CA ARG A 123 -11.22 3.58 21.01
C ARG A 123 -11.23 3.05 19.58
N GLN A 124 -11.72 1.82 19.38
CA GLN A 124 -11.87 1.24 18.06
C GLN A 124 -12.82 2.07 17.19
N GLN A 125 -13.97 2.50 17.72
CA GLN A 125 -14.92 3.35 16.98
C GLN A 125 -14.30 4.68 16.54
N ILE A 126 -13.56 5.35 17.44
CA ILE A 126 -12.86 6.60 17.13
C ILE A 126 -11.84 6.37 16.02
N ILE A 127 -11.01 5.33 16.14
CA ILE A 127 -10.00 4.99 15.13
C ILE A 127 -10.65 4.68 13.78
N CYS A 128 -11.74 3.91 13.76
CA CYS A 128 -12.48 3.62 12.53
C CYS A 128 -13.00 4.90 11.86
N ARG A 129 -13.62 5.81 12.62
CA ARG A 129 -14.11 7.09 12.10
C ARG A 129 -12.98 7.93 11.52
N ILE A 130 -11.86 8.05 12.25
CA ILE A 130 -10.69 8.80 11.80
C ILE A 130 -10.14 8.20 10.49
N ILE A 131 -10.05 6.87 10.39
CA ILE A 131 -9.60 6.19 9.17
C ILE A 131 -10.55 6.48 7.99
N GLU A 132 -11.86 6.47 8.22
CA GLU A 132 -12.86 6.80 7.20
C GLU A 132 -12.74 8.24 6.72
N GLU A 133 -12.65 9.21 7.64
CA GLU A 133 -12.43 10.63 7.33
C GLU A 133 -11.12 10.85 6.54
N PHE A 134 -10.03 10.18 6.93
CA PHE A 134 -8.77 10.26 6.20
C PHE A 134 -8.87 9.66 4.79
N LYS A 135 -9.61 8.56 4.61
CA LYS A 135 -9.85 7.96 3.29
C LYS A 135 -10.63 8.91 2.39
N GLU A 136 -11.72 9.50 2.89
CA GLU A 136 -12.54 10.46 2.15
C GLU A 136 -11.72 11.69 1.74
N ASN A 137 -10.96 12.27 2.68
CA ASN A 137 -10.06 13.39 2.39
C ASN A 137 -9.01 13.03 1.34
N ASN A 138 -8.46 11.82 1.37
CA ASN A 138 -7.49 11.36 0.38
C ASN A 138 -8.11 11.27 -1.02
N ILE A 139 -9.32 10.70 -1.13
CA ILE A 139 -10.08 10.65 -2.39
C ILE A 139 -10.36 12.06 -2.93
N GLN A 140 -10.81 12.98 -2.07
CA GLN A 140 -11.07 14.37 -2.44
C GLN A 140 -9.80 15.06 -2.95
N ASN A 141 -8.70 14.93 -2.21
CA ASN A 141 -7.40 15.49 -2.60
C ASN A 141 -6.92 14.90 -3.93
N HIS A 142 -7.07 13.59 -4.14
CA HIS A 142 -6.70 12.94 -5.39
C HIS A 142 -7.52 13.47 -6.58
N ASN A 143 -8.84 13.62 -6.41
CA ASN A 143 -9.71 14.19 -7.44
C ASN A 143 -9.34 15.65 -7.77
N GLN A 144 -9.01 16.45 -6.76
CA GLN A 144 -8.58 17.83 -6.95
C GLN A 144 -7.24 17.91 -7.68
N ILE A 145 -6.29 17.03 -7.34
CA ILE A 145 -5.01 16.90 -8.05
C ILE A 145 -5.22 16.52 -9.52
N ASN A 146 -6.11 15.55 -9.80
CA ASN A 146 -6.43 15.15 -11.17
C ASN A 146 -7.04 16.30 -11.97
N LEU A 147 -8.02 17.02 -11.40
CA LEU A 147 -8.65 18.18 -12.04
C LEU A 147 -7.63 19.28 -12.37
N LEU A 148 -6.77 19.63 -11.41
CA LEU A 148 -5.70 20.62 -11.63
C LEU A 148 -4.69 20.14 -12.67
N THR A 149 -4.39 18.84 -12.70
CA THR A 149 -3.49 18.24 -13.69
C THR A 149 -4.09 18.33 -15.10
N GLU A 150 -5.39 18.08 -15.25
CA GLU A 150 -6.11 18.23 -16.52
C GLU A 150 -6.12 19.68 -16.99
N GLN A 151 -6.43 20.63 -16.11
CA GLN A 151 -6.40 22.07 -16.42
C GLN A 151 -5.02 22.51 -16.91
N LEU A 152 -3.97 22.12 -16.19
CA LEU A 152 -2.58 22.44 -16.53
C LEU A 152 -2.15 21.82 -17.87
N GLN A 153 -2.63 20.62 -18.21
CA GLN A 153 -2.41 20.00 -19.52
C GLN A 153 -3.13 20.75 -20.65
N GLN A 154 -4.35 21.24 -20.40
CA GLN A 154 -5.08 22.07 -21.37
C GLN A 154 -4.36 23.40 -21.62
N GLU A 155 -3.91 24.08 -20.57
CA GLU A 155 -3.13 25.31 -20.70
C GLU A 155 -1.82 25.09 -21.47
N LEU A 156 -1.13 23.97 -21.21
CA LEU A 156 0.08 23.61 -21.97
C LEU A 156 -0.23 23.44 -23.47
N GLN A 157 -1.31 22.74 -23.80
CA GLN A 157 -1.73 22.52 -25.19
C GLN A 157 -2.11 23.84 -25.88
N GLN A 158 -2.84 24.71 -25.19
CA GLN A 158 -3.20 26.05 -25.71
C GLN A 158 -1.97 26.92 -25.93
N SER A 159 -1.02 26.91 -24.97
CA SER A 159 0.24 27.64 -25.09
C SER A 159 1.07 27.15 -26.28
N LYS A 160 1.11 25.83 -26.52
CA LYS A 160 1.79 25.24 -27.67
C LYS A 160 1.15 25.68 -28.99
N GLN A 161 -0.18 25.57 -29.10
CA GLN A 161 -0.91 25.96 -30.29
C GLN A 161 -0.67 27.45 -30.63
N LYS A 162 -0.70 28.32 -29.62
CA LYS A 162 -0.43 29.75 -29.81
C LYS A 162 1.01 30.04 -30.27
N CYS A 163 1.99 29.28 -29.80
CA CYS A 163 3.37 29.33 -30.33
C CYS A 163 3.41 28.95 -31.81
N ASP A 164 2.74 27.85 -32.18
CA ASP A 164 2.72 27.35 -33.55
C ASP A 164 2.04 28.35 -34.51
N ASP A 165 0.89 28.91 -34.10
CA ASP A 165 0.14 29.92 -34.87
C ASP A 165 0.97 31.20 -35.10
N LEU A 166 1.58 31.75 -34.03
CA LEU A 166 2.45 32.93 -34.13
C LEU A 166 3.68 32.66 -35.02
N GLN A 167 4.23 31.44 -34.95
CA GLN A 167 5.37 31.07 -35.77
C GLN A 167 5.00 30.96 -37.26
N ILE A 168 3.80 30.48 -37.58
CA ILE A 168 3.23 30.50 -38.94
C ILE A 168 3.04 31.94 -39.43
N GLU A 169 2.42 32.81 -38.63
CA GLU A 169 2.17 34.22 -38.97
C GLU A 169 3.49 34.96 -39.25
N ILE A 170 4.49 34.81 -38.38
CA ILE A 170 5.83 35.40 -38.59
C ILE A 170 6.48 34.88 -39.87
N THR A 171 6.31 33.59 -40.19
CA THR A 171 6.87 32.99 -41.40
C THR A 171 6.23 33.55 -42.67
N GLN A 172 4.90 33.71 -42.67
CA GLN A 172 4.15 34.32 -43.78
C GLN A 172 4.56 35.78 -43.97
N LEU A 173 4.57 36.58 -42.90
CA LEU A 173 4.96 37.99 -42.96
C LEU A 173 6.41 38.19 -43.44
N LYS A 174 7.31 37.26 -43.13
CA LYS A 174 8.69 37.27 -43.64
C LYS A 174 8.78 36.95 -45.14
N GLN A 175 7.88 36.12 -45.66
CA GLN A 175 7.82 35.79 -47.09
C GLN A 175 7.23 36.93 -47.94
N GLU A 176 6.36 37.75 -47.34
CA GLU A 176 5.69 38.89 -48.01
C GLU A 176 6.47 40.22 -47.92
N ALA A 177 7.57 40.30 -47.17
CA ALA A 177 8.15 41.57 -46.75
C ALA A 177 8.90 42.36 -47.83
N ASN A 178 8.33 43.51 -48.22
CA ASN A 178 9.05 44.76 -48.51
C ASN A 178 9.39 45.48 -47.18
N THR A 179 10.40 46.37 -47.19
CA THR A 179 11.09 47.01 -46.04
C THR A 179 10.23 47.66 -44.93
N SER A 180 8.92 47.81 -45.10
CA SER A 180 8.00 48.46 -44.14
C SER A 180 7.50 47.58 -42.99
N ASN A 181 7.57 46.24 -43.07
CA ASN A 181 7.03 45.33 -42.04
C ASN A 181 8.03 44.92 -40.94
N THR A 182 9.27 45.39 -41.02
CA THR A 182 10.39 44.93 -40.16
C THR A 182 10.15 45.15 -38.66
N THR A 183 9.59 46.29 -38.28
CA THR A 183 9.30 46.61 -36.87
C THR A 183 8.20 45.72 -36.28
N TYR A 184 7.15 45.43 -37.06
CA TYR A 184 6.04 44.57 -36.64
C TYR A 184 6.49 43.11 -36.49
N ILE A 185 7.29 42.60 -37.43
CA ILE A 185 7.90 41.26 -37.36
C ILE A 185 8.79 41.13 -36.11
N THR A 186 9.54 42.17 -35.76
CA THR A 186 10.42 42.18 -34.58
C THR A 186 9.61 42.11 -33.27
N SER A 187 8.50 42.84 -33.19
CA SER A 187 7.56 42.77 -32.06
C SER A 187 6.99 41.35 -31.89
N LEU A 188 6.42 40.77 -32.95
CA LEU A 188 5.87 39.41 -32.92
C LEU A 188 6.92 38.35 -32.57
N THR A 189 8.16 38.54 -33.03
CA THR A 189 9.27 37.63 -32.70
C THR A 189 9.59 37.68 -31.20
N THR A 190 9.48 38.86 -30.59
CA THR A 190 9.69 39.04 -29.14
C THR A 190 8.56 38.38 -28.34
N ASP A 191 7.31 38.56 -28.76
CA ASP A 191 6.14 37.91 -28.14
C ASP A 191 6.23 36.38 -28.22
N LEU A 192 6.70 35.84 -29.37
CA LEU A 192 6.94 34.41 -29.54
C LEU A 192 8.03 33.90 -28.59
N GLU A 193 9.12 34.64 -28.41
CA GLU A 193 10.21 34.28 -27.50
C GLU A 193 9.72 34.23 -26.04
N GLU A 194 8.93 35.21 -25.61
CA GLU A 194 8.34 35.25 -24.27
C GLU A 194 7.35 34.09 -24.05
N LEU A 195 6.51 33.80 -25.05
CA LEU A 195 5.56 32.69 -24.98
C LEU A 195 6.28 31.34 -24.89
N LYS A 196 7.37 31.15 -25.64
CA LYS A 196 8.22 29.94 -25.57
C LYS A 196 8.88 29.78 -24.20
N GLN A 197 9.34 30.87 -23.58
CA GLN A 197 9.89 30.82 -22.23
C GLN A 197 8.83 30.40 -21.20
N ARG A 198 7.62 30.96 -21.28
CA ARG A 198 6.49 30.55 -20.41
C ARG A 198 6.12 29.09 -20.63
N HIS A 199 6.06 28.65 -21.88
CA HIS A 199 5.81 27.24 -22.21
C HIS A 199 6.85 26.31 -21.59
N SER A 200 8.14 26.61 -21.74
CA SER A 200 9.23 25.82 -21.16
C SER A 200 9.17 25.77 -19.62
N CYS A 201 8.76 26.88 -18.97
CA CYS A 201 8.54 26.91 -17.53
C CYS A 201 7.38 25.99 -17.10
N LEU A 202 6.25 26.05 -17.82
CA LEU A 202 5.10 25.16 -17.58
C LEU A 202 5.46 23.68 -17.77
N GLU A 203 6.20 23.34 -18.83
CA GLU A 203 6.68 21.96 -19.06
C GLU A 203 7.55 21.45 -17.91
N LYS A 204 8.45 22.28 -17.39
CA LYS A 204 9.30 21.94 -16.23
C LYS A 204 8.44 21.69 -14.98
N ASN A 205 7.48 22.58 -14.70
CA ASN A 205 6.58 22.43 -13.57
C ASN A 205 5.71 21.17 -13.69
N ILE A 206 5.20 20.85 -14.89
CA ILE A 206 4.47 19.60 -15.17
C ILE A 206 5.35 18.39 -14.90
N THR A 207 6.59 18.42 -15.39
CA THR A 207 7.56 17.35 -15.17
C THR A 207 7.85 17.18 -13.68
N GLN A 208 7.97 18.29 -12.95
CA GLN A 208 8.20 18.29 -11.50
C GLN A 208 7.00 17.79 -10.69
N VAL A 209 5.76 18.11 -11.09
CA VAL A 209 4.54 17.59 -10.46
C VAL A 209 4.38 16.09 -10.73
N LYS A 210 4.72 15.64 -11.95
CA LYS A 210 4.79 14.21 -12.25
C LYS A 210 5.85 13.52 -11.40
N THR A 211 7.04 14.09 -11.23
CA THR A 211 8.11 13.48 -10.43
C THR A 211 7.91 13.58 -8.92
N SER A 212 7.21 14.60 -8.39
CA SER A 212 6.86 14.68 -6.97
C SER A 212 5.75 13.71 -6.57
N SER A 213 4.87 13.33 -7.52
CA SER A 213 3.95 12.19 -7.36
C SER A 213 4.64 10.82 -7.44
N LEU A 214 5.87 10.76 -7.94
CA LEU A 214 6.73 9.58 -8.01
C LEU A 214 7.64 9.46 -6.78
N ILE A 215 7.07 9.49 -5.57
CA ILE A 215 7.67 8.57 -4.59
C ILE A 215 7.39 7.20 -5.19
N GLU A 216 8.39 6.61 -5.84
CA GLU A 216 8.29 5.29 -6.47
C GLU A 216 8.09 4.26 -5.35
N HIS A 217 6.84 4.08 -4.95
CA HIS A 217 6.46 3.11 -3.96
C HIS A 217 6.57 1.72 -4.57
N PHE A 218 7.25 0.82 -3.86
CA PHE A 218 7.23 -0.60 -4.13
C PHE A 218 5.81 -1.13 -3.93
N ASN A 219 5.04 -1.23 -5.02
CA ASN A 219 3.61 -1.54 -4.98
C ASN A 219 3.24 -2.82 -5.75
N THR A 220 4.20 -3.43 -6.45
CA THR A 220 3.94 -4.54 -7.38
C THR A 220 4.58 -5.84 -6.90
N ALA A 221 3.85 -6.94 -7.00
CA ALA A 221 4.37 -8.30 -6.81
C ALA A 221 4.10 -9.16 -8.05
N ILE A 222 5.11 -9.91 -8.50
CA ILE A 222 5.05 -10.75 -9.70
C ILE A 222 5.24 -12.22 -9.32
N PHE A 223 4.34 -13.06 -9.82
CA PHE A 223 4.33 -14.49 -9.52
C PHE A 223 4.42 -15.27 -10.83
N TYR A 224 5.56 -15.93 -11.03
CA TYR A 224 5.87 -16.70 -12.24
C TYR A 224 5.49 -18.16 -12.05
N ASP A 225 4.51 -18.61 -12.81
CA ASP A 225 4.23 -20.03 -12.98
C ASP A 225 5.14 -20.58 -14.08
N ILE A 226 6.32 -21.07 -13.67
CA ILE A 226 7.33 -21.55 -14.62
C ILE A 226 6.84 -22.82 -15.33
N GLU A 227 5.98 -23.62 -14.72
CA GLU A 227 5.42 -24.80 -15.39
C GLU A 227 4.49 -24.42 -16.55
N ASN A 228 3.72 -23.35 -16.40
CA ASN A 228 2.88 -22.80 -17.47
C ASN A 228 3.72 -22.12 -18.56
N LEU A 229 4.74 -21.34 -18.19
CA LEU A 229 5.67 -20.71 -19.14
C LEU A 229 6.46 -21.75 -19.95
N THR A 230 6.85 -22.86 -19.34
CA THR A 230 7.51 -23.95 -20.06
C THR A 230 6.56 -24.77 -20.94
N MET A 231 5.27 -24.48 -20.96
CA MET A 231 4.25 -25.28 -21.67
C MET A 231 4.21 -26.75 -21.22
N GLY A 232 4.57 -27.01 -19.95
CA GLY A 232 4.52 -28.32 -19.31
C GLY A 232 5.78 -29.18 -19.39
N ARG A 233 5.83 -30.23 -18.56
CA ARG A 233 7.08 -30.96 -18.24
C ARG A 233 7.56 -31.97 -19.29
N ARG A 234 6.71 -32.41 -20.24
CA ARG A 234 7.05 -33.49 -21.19
C ARG A 234 8.01 -33.04 -22.28
N ASN A 235 7.82 -31.82 -22.79
CA ASN A 235 8.72 -31.19 -23.74
C ASN A 235 8.74 -29.68 -23.47
N PRO A 236 9.40 -29.25 -22.37
CA PRO A 236 9.31 -27.87 -21.93
C PRO A 236 9.96 -26.95 -22.94
N ASN A 237 9.22 -25.93 -23.39
CA ASN A 237 9.78 -24.89 -24.22
C ASN A 237 10.44 -23.83 -23.34
N LEU A 238 11.74 -23.64 -23.52
CA LEU A 238 12.55 -22.70 -22.72
C LEU A 238 12.92 -21.43 -23.52
N ASN A 239 12.35 -21.26 -24.72
CA ASN A 239 12.63 -20.11 -25.58
C ASN A 239 11.78 -18.88 -25.19
N PHE A 240 11.89 -18.46 -23.93
CA PHE A 240 11.29 -17.24 -23.41
C PHE A 240 12.29 -16.50 -22.52
N SER A 241 12.07 -15.21 -22.30
CA SER A 241 12.91 -14.39 -21.43
C SER A 241 12.08 -13.77 -20.30
N LEU A 242 12.47 -14.08 -19.07
CA LEU A 242 11.90 -13.47 -17.87
C LEU A 242 12.19 -11.96 -17.86
N LYS A 243 13.33 -11.52 -18.40
CA LYS A 243 13.66 -10.09 -18.57
C LYS A 243 12.67 -9.38 -19.49
N GLN A 244 12.32 -9.99 -20.62
CA GLN A 244 11.34 -9.39 -21.55
C GLN A 244 9.94 -9.33 -20.93
N ILE A 245 9.55 -10.36 -20.20
CA ILE A 245 8.28 -10.40 -19.46
C ILE A 245 8.24 -9.30 -18.41
N GLN A 246 9.28 -9.20 -17.56
CA GLN A 246 9.38 -8.17 -16.53
C GLN A 246 9.35 -6.75 -17.13
N LYS A 247 10.07 -6.53 -18.24
CA LYS A 247 10.06 -5.25 -18.95
C LYS A 247 8.66 -4.89 -19.44
N SER A 248 7.95 -5.84 -20.06
CA SER A 248 6.58 -5.62 -20.55
C SER A 248 5.60 -5.29 -19.41
N ILE A 249 5.85 -5.81 -18.21
CA ILE A 249 5.08 -5.48 -17.00
C ILE A 249 5.43 -4.08 -16.51
N ALA A 250 6.72 -3.72 -16.46
CA ALA A 250 7.20 -2.44 -15.98
C ALA A 250 6.80 -1.25 -16.89
N ASP A 251 6.58 -1.50 -18.18
CA ASP A 251 6.16 -0.47 -19.14
C ASP A 251 4.66 -0.06 -18.96
N LEU A 252 3.91 -0.70 -18.05
CA LEU A 252 2.53 -0.33 -17.76
C LEU A 252 2.44 0.82 -16.75
N ASN A 253 1.62 1.83 -17.06
CA ASN A 253 1.34 2.98 -16.17
C ASN A 253 0.75 2.62 -14.78
N LEU A 254 0.37 1.37 -14.56
CA LEU A 254 -0.15 0.87 -13.28
C LEU A 254 0.95 0.33 -12.35
N VAL A 255 2.11 -0.02 -12.92
CA VAL A 255 3.25 -0.62 -12.22
C VAL A 255 4.21 0.51 -11.84
N ASN A 256 4.47 0.67 -10.53
CA ASN A 256 5.50 1.61 -10.05
C ASN A 256 6.82 0.85 -9.89
N LYS A 257 7.20 0.51 -8.66
CA LYS A 257 8.34 -0.37 -8.39
C LYS A 257 7.91 -1.80 -8.07
N ILE A 258 8.65 -2.75 -8.62
CA ILE A 258 8.50 -4.17 -8.32
C ILE A 258 9.12 -4.45 -6.96
N SER A 259 8.27 -4.84 -5.99
CA SER A 259 8.66 -5.14 -4.62
C SER A 259 9.05 -6.60 -4.41
N ILE A 260 8.35 -7.51 -5.10
CA ILE A 260 8.47 -8.96 -4.88
C ILE A 260 8.38 -9.64 -6.24
N GLN A 261 9.22 -10.65 -6.45
CA GLN A 261 9.15 -11.54 -7.59
C GLN A 261 9.42 -12.96 -7.13
N CYS A 262 8.51 -13.88 -7.40
CA CYS A 262 8.63 -15.28 -7.00
C CYS A 262 8.37 -16.18 -8.20
N ALA A 263 9.17 -17.24 -8.36
CA ALA A 263 9.03 -18.20 -9.45
C ALA A 263 8.85 -19.63 -8.93
N TYR A 264 7.73 -20.24 -9.30
CA TYR A 264 7.20 -21.47 -8.73
C TYR A 264 7.41 -22.64 -9.68
N THR A 265 8.22 -23.63 -9.27
CA THR A 265 8.39 -24.90 -9.98
C THR A 265 9.26 -25.88 -9.19
N ASN A 266 9.53 -27.04 -9.75
CA ASN A 266 10.55 -27.95 -9.27
C ASN A 266 11.94 -27.54 -9.80
N TRP A 267 12.67 -26.71 -9.06
CA TRP A 267 14.02 -26.26 -9.42
C TRP A 267 15.09 -27.36 -9.41
N SER A 268 14.76 -28.59 -8.99
CA SER A 268 15.63 -29.75 -9.17
C SER A 268 15.68 -30.24 -10.63
N ASP A 269 14.79 -29.76 -11.51
CA ASP A 269 14.84 -30.04 -12.94
C ASP A 269 16.07 -29.40 -13.60
N ARG A 270 17.00 -30.26 -14.07
CA ARG A 270 18.25 -29.83 -14.70
C ARG A 270 18.04 -28.99 -15.96
N ARG A 271 16.89 -29.10 -16.63
CA ARG A 271 16.55 -28.33 -17.84
C ARG A 271 16.37 -26.84 -17.53
N LEU A 272 15.91 -26.50 -16.32
CA LEU A 272 15.65 -25.12 -15.89
C LEU A 272 16.92 -24.34 -15.53
N LYS A 273 18.11 -24.97 -15.58
CA LYS A 273 19.39 -24.30 -15.32
C LYS A 273 19.64 -23.08 -16.21
N VAL A 274 19.05 -23.05 -17.41
CA VAL A 274 19.15 -21.93 -18.34
C VAL A 274 18.55 -20.64 -17.78
N LEU A 275 17.55 -20.73 -16.90
CA LEU A 275 16.87 -19.57 -16.30
C LEU A 275 17.63 -19.01 -15.09
N LYS A 276 18.63 -19.73 -14.56
CA LYS A 276 19.33 -19.35 -13.32
C LYS A 276 19.91 -17.94 -13.36
N ASN A 277 20.53 -17.57 -14.48
CA ASN A 277 21.14 -16.25 -14.62
C ASN A 277 20.08 -15.14 -14.62
N GLU A 278 18.98 -15.31 -15.36
CA GLU A 278 17.90 -14.33 -15.37
C GLU A 278 17.24 -14.20 -13.98
N ILE A 279 17.01 -15.30 -13.28
CA ILE A 279 16.45 -15.28 -11.92
C ILE A 279 17.34 -14.48 -10.97
N GLN A 280 18.65 -14.71 -11.00
CA GLN A 280 19.59 -14.01 -10.13
C GLN A 280 19.70 -12.53 -10.46
N GLU A 281 19.81 -12.19 -11.75
CA GLU A 281 19.93 -10.81 -12.20
C GLU A 281 18.67 -9.99 -11.93
N LEU A 282 17.49 -10.60 -12.04
CA LEU A 282 16.21 -9.94 -11.80
C LEU A 282 15.78 -9.94 -10.33
N GLY A 283 16.53 -10.60 -9.44
CA GLY A 283 16.17 -10.74 -8.03
C GLY A 283 14.88 -11.54 -7.82
N ILE A 284 14.65 -12.57 -8.63
CA ILE A 284 13.49 -13.45 -8.53
C ILE A 284 13.78 -14.52 -7.47
N GLU A 285 12.90 -14.66 -6.49
CA GLU A 285 12.96 -15.70 -5.46
C GLU A 285 12.51 -17.05 -6.06
N PRO A 286 13.38 -18.08 -6.12
CA PRO A 286 12.98 -19.40 -6.61
C PRO A 286 12.25 -20.18 -5.51
N ILE A 287 10.95 -20.43 -5.71
CA ILE A 287 10.13 -21.25 -4.80
C ILE A 287 10.17 -22.71 -5.27
N GLN A 288 10.86 -23.56 -4.50
CA GLN A 288 10.99 -24.99 -4.79
C GLN A 288 9.74 -25.76 -4.35
N LEU A 289 9.18 -26.51 -5.31
CA LEU A 289 8.04 -27.39 -5.08
C LEU A 289 8.49 -28.84 -5.16
N PHE A 290 8.01 -29.67 -4.24
CA PHE A 290 8.22 -31.13 -4.31
C PHE A 290 6.95 -31.80 -4.81
N ASP A 291 7.11 -32.76 -5.71
CA ASP A 291 5.99 -33.55 -6.23
C ASP A 291 5.47 -34.51 -5.16
N TYR A 292 4.62 -34.04 -4.26
CA TYR A 292 4.06 -34.86 -3.19
C TYR A 292 2.91 -35.78 -3.65
N SER A 293 2.46 -35.69 -4.92
CA SER A 293 1.43 -36.58 -5.46
C SER A 293 1.36 -36.57 -6.99
N TYR A 294 0.71 -37.58 -7.58
CA TYR A 294 0.41 -37.69 -9.02
C TYR A 294 -0.57 -36.61 -9.55
N LYS A 295 -1.00 -35.63 -8.74
CA LYS A 295 -1.96 -34.58 -9.15
C LYS A 295 -1.27 -33.23 -9.35
N LYS A 296 -1.66 -32.58 -10.46
CA LYS A 296 -0.92 -31.58 -11.25
C LYS A 296 -1.00 -30.12 -10.78
N ASN A 297 -1.15 -29.82 -9.49
CA ASN A 297 -1.51 -28.45 -9.07
C ASN A 297 -0.71 -27.91 -7.88
N ALA A 298 0.46 -28.48 -7.57
CA ALA A 298 1.25 -28.04 -6.42
C ALA A 298 1.73 -26.59 -6.56
N ALA A 299 2.12 -26.18 -7.77
CA ALA A 299 2.53 -24.81 -8.07
C ALA A 299 1.38 -23.83 -7.89
N ASP A 300 0.22 -24.13 -8.50
CA ASP A 300 -0.95 -23.27 -8.44
C ASP A 300 -1.42 -23.04 -7.00
N ILE A 301 -1.43 -24.09 -6.18
CA ILE A 301 -1.85 -24.02 -4.79
C ILE A 301 -0.85 -23.19 -3.97
N GLN A 302 0.45 -23.46 -4.09
CA GLN A 302 1.46 -22.70 -3.34
C GLN A 302 1.46 -21.22 -3.75
N LEU A 303 1.39 -20.94 -5.06
CA LEU A 303 1.30 -19.59 -5.58
C LEU A 303 0.07 -18.87 -5.03
N ALA A 304 -1.10 -19.50 -5.05
CA ALA A 304 -2.33 -18.91 -4.52
C ALA A 304 -2.23 -18.60 -3.02
N ILE A 305 -1.61 -19.49 -2.23
CA ILE A 305 -1.40 -19.28 -0.80
C ILE A 305 -0.50 -18.06 -0.56
N ASP A 306 0.68 -18.02 -1.19
CA ASP A 306 1.64 -16.94 -1.03
C ASP A 306 1.05 -15.58 -1.46
N VAL A 307 0.34 -15.56 -2.60
CA VAL A 307 -0.34 -14.37 -3.10
C VAL A 307 -1.35 -13.85 -2.08
N MET A 308 -2.19 -14.73 -1.52
CA MET A 308 -3.20 -14.33 -0.54
C MET A 308 -2.58 -13.87 0.78
N GLU A 309 -1.51 -14.52 1.24
CA GLU A 309 -0.75 -14.09 2.42
C GLU A 309 -0.17 -12.69 2.19
N LEU A 310 0.47 -12.44 1.05
CA LEU A 310 1.05 -11.14 0.71
C LEU A 310 0.00 -10.05 0.56
N ALA A 311 -1.14 -10.35 -0.08
CA ALA A 311 -2.25 -9.42 -0.23
C ALA A 311 -2.80 -8.96 1.14
N HIS A 312 -2.80 -9.86 2.13
CA HIS A 312 -3.25 -9.56 3.48
C HIS A 312 -2.19 -8.88 4.35
N THR A 313 -0.94 -9.38 4.33
CA THR A 313 0.14 -8.94 5.23
C THR A 313 0.87 -7.70 4.76
N ARG A 314 0.80 -7.37 3.45
CA ARG A 314 1.50 -6.22 2.86
C ARG A 314 0.51 -5.26 2.19
N PRO A 315 -0.09 -4.33 2.96
CA PRO A 315 -1.08 -3.39 2.45
C PRO A 315 -0.55 -2.54 1.28
N ASN A 316 0.75 -2.24 1.26
CA ASN A 316 1.39 -1.41 0.24
C ASN A 316 1.44 -2.07 -1.15
N LEU A 317 1.32 -3.40 -1.23
CA LEU A 317 1.21 -4.09 -2.51
C LEU A 317 -0.19 -3.87 -3.07
N GLN A 318 -0.29 -3.13 -4.17
CA GLN A 318 -1.56 -2.81 -4.84
C GLN A 318 -1.72 -3.56 -6.15
N VAL A 319 -0.62 -3.95 -6.78
CA VAL A 319 -0.62 -4.62 -8.09
C VAL A 319 -0.06 -6.03 -7.96
N PHE A 320 -0.85 -7.01 -8.36
CA PHE A 320 -0.50 -8.42 -8.37
C PHE A 320 -0.46 -8.92 -9.80
N VAL A 321 0.71 -9.39 -10.23
CA VAL A 321 0.92 -9.89 -11.59
C VAL A 321 1.06 -11.39 -11.56
N ILE A 322 0.13 -12.09 -12.22
CA ILE A 322 0.15 -13.55 -12.36
C ILE A 322 0.67 -13.86 -13.76
N VAL A 323 1.86 -14.45 -13.85
CA VAL A 323 2.44 -14.89 -15.11
C VAL A 323 2.04 -16.34 -15.36
N SER A 324 0.79 -16.55 -15.77
CA SER A 324 0.21 -17.84 -16.13
C SER A 324 -1.03 -17.65 -17.00
N GLY A 325 -1.26 -18.56 -17.95
CA GLY A 325 -2.48 -18.60 -18.76
C GLY A 325 -3.61 -19.45 -18.18
N ASP A 326 -3.40 -20.12 -17.05
CA ASP A 326 -4.35 -21.08 -16.48
C ASP A 326 -5.60 -20.43 -15.88
N GLY A 327 -6.79 -20.87 -16.34
CA GLY A 327 -8.08 -20.41 -15.83
C GLY A 327 -8.33 -20.67 -14.35
N ALA A 328 -7.59 -21.59 -13.71
CA ALA A 328 -7.69 -21.85 -12.28
C ALA A 328 -7.43 -20.59 -11.42
N PHE A 329 -6.61 -19.66 -11.91
CA PHE A 329 -6.31 -18.40 -11.21
C PHE A 329 -7.44 -17.36 -11.28
N ALA A 330 -8.53 -17.59 -12.03
CA ALA A 330 -9.65 -16.65 -12.07
C ALA A 330 -10.31 -16.45 -10.70
N SER A 331 -10.37 -17.50 -9.88
CA SER A 331 -10.88 -17.39 -8.50
C SER A 331 -9.94 -16.58 -7.59
N LEU A 332 -8.63 -16.71 -7.80
CA LEU A 332 -7.62 -15.92 -7.09
C LEU A 332 -7.73 -14.43 -7.45
N ALA A 333 -7.88 -14.12 -8.74
CA ALA A 333 -8.07 -12.76 -9.23
C ALA A 333 -9.32 -12.10 -8.61
N LYS A 334 -10.46 -12.81 -8.58
CA LYS A 334 -11.67 -12.33 -7.90
C LYS A 334 -11.43 -12.06 -6.42
N LYS A 335 -10.70 -12.95 -5.74
CA LYS A 335 -10.41 -12.77 -4.33
C LYS A 335 -9.53 -11.56 -4.09
N LEU A 336 -8.51 -11.33 -4.91
CA LEU A 336 -7.66 -10.14 -4.86
C LEU A 336 -8.47 -8.84 -5.04
N HIS A 337 -9.47 -8.84 -5.92
CA HIS A 337 -10.41 -7.71 -6.08
C HIS A 337 -11.22 -7.43 -4.82
N GLU A 338 -11.64 -8.45 -4.06
CA GLU A 338 -12.30 -8.24 -2.75
C GLU A 338 -11.39 -7.50 -1.74
N TYR A 339 -10.06 -7.63 -1.89
CA TYR A 339 -9.06 -6.87 -1.11
C TYR A 339 -8.68 -5.53 -1.75
N GLY A 340 -9.37 -5.11 -2.82
CA GLY A 340 -9.11 -3.85 -3.53
C GLY A 340 -7.79 -3.83 -4.30
N LYS A 341 -7.26 -4.98 -4.70
CA LYS A 341 -6.00 -5.08 -5.46
C LYS A 341 -6.24 -5.06 -6.96
N THR A 342 -5.32 -4.50 -7.73
CA THR A 342 -5.27 -4.59 -9.19
C THR A 342 -4.60 -5.89 -9.60
N VAL A 343 -5.21 -6.64 -10.52
CA VAL A 343 -4.72 -7.93 -11.00
C VAL A 343 -4.36 -7.85 -12.48
N ILE A 344 -3.11 -8.16 -12.80
CA ILE A 344 -2.60 -8.23 -14.16
C ILE A 344 -2.27 -9.69 -14.46
N VAL A 345 -2.71 -10.18 -15.61
CA VAL A 345 -2.30 -11.50 -16.10
C VAL A 345 -1.32 -11.33 -17.27
N CYS A 346 -0.25 -12.13 -17.26
CA CYS A 346 0.72 -12.19 -18.33
C CYS A 346 0.79 -13.64 -18.84
N ALA A 347 0.47 -13.85 -20.12
CA ALA A 347 0.38 -15.20 -20.67
C ALA A 347 0.62 -15.19 -22.18
N TYR A 348 0.94 -16.37 -22.73
CA TYR A 348 1.04 -16.51 -24.18
C TYR A 348 -0.32 -16.25 -24.85
N LYS A 349 -0.27 -15.58 -25.99
CA LYS A 349 -1.47 -15.12 -26.71
C LYS A 349 -2.51 -16.22 -26.94
N ASN A 350 -2.10 -17.43 -27.33
CA ASN A 350 -3.04 -18.53 -27.59
C ASN A 350 -3.29 -19.45 -26.38
N HIS A 351 -2.60 -19.22 -25.26
CA HIS A 351 -2.69 -20.05 -24.05
C HIS A 351 -3.29 -19.31 -22.86
N THR A 352 -4.02 -18.21 -23.10
CA THR A 352 -4.72 -17.47 -22.05
C THR A 352 -6.17 -17.90 -21.95
N ASN A 353 -6.61 -18.33 -20.77
CA ASN A 353 -8.01 -18.65 -20.52
C ASN A 353 -8.90 -17.39 -20.60
N ARG A 354 -10.02 -17.48 -21.33
CA ARG A 354 -10.94 -16.35 -21.53
C ARG A 354 -11.57 -15.81 -20.24
N VAL A 355 -11.86 -16.69 -19.28
CA VAL A 355 -12.44 -16.30 -17.98
C VAL A 355 -11.41 -15.53 -17.16
N LEU A 356 -10.17 -16.01 -17.12
CA LEU A 356 -9.08 -15.30 -16.45
C LEU A 356 -8.86 -13.91 -17.06
N ALA A 357 -8.76 -13.84 -18.39
CA ALA A 357 -8.59 -12.58 -19.11
C ALA A 357 -9.75 -11.59 -18.89
N ALA A 358 -10.98 -12.08 -18.72
CA ALA A 358 -12.14 -11.23 -18.46
C ALA A 358 -12.22 -10.73 -17.01
N VAL A 359 -11.63 -11.47 -16.06
CA VAL A 359 -11.61 -11.08 -14.64
C VAL A 359 -10.45 -10.13 -14.34
N CYS A 360 -9.29 -10.32 -14.93
CA CYS A 360 -8.13 -9.45 -14.67
C CYS A 360 -8.30 -8.05 -15.27
N ASP A 361 -7.71 -7.05 -14.62
CA ASP A 361 -7.79 -5.64 -15.02
C ASP A 361 -6.99 -5.35 -16.29
N ARG A 362 -5.89 -6.09 -16.50
CA ARG A 362 -5.05 -6.03 -17.69
C ARG A 362 -4.51 -7.41 -18.08
N VAL A 363 -4.35 -7.58 -19.39
CA VAL A 363 -3.76 -8.77 -20.00
C VAL A 363 -2.54 -8.35 -20.81
N ILE A 364 -1.37 -8.90 -20.47
CA ILE A 364 -0.13 -8.76 -21.24
C ILE A 364 0.06 -10.02 -22.07
N SER A 365 0.19 -9.85 -23.38
CA SER A 365 0.48 -10.96 -24.29
C SER A 365 1.98 -11.20 -24.40
N ILE A 366 2.44 -12.39 -24.03
CA ILE A 366 3.81 -12.84 -24.22
C ILE A 366 3.93 -13.43 -25.65
N PRO A 367 4.98 -13.07 -26.41
CA PRO A 367 5.28 -13.73 -27.68
C PRO A 367 5.48 -15.23 -27.46
N GLU A 368 4.89 -16.06 -28.31
CA GLU A 368 5.10 -17.50 -28.22
C GLU A 368 6.55 -17.84 -28.59
N PRO A 369 7.18 -18.79 -27.88
CA PRO A 369 8.48 -19.29 -28.27
C PRO A 369 8.40 -19.89 -29.68
N GLU A 370 9.31 -19.51 -30.56
CA GLU A 370 9.41 -20.13 -31.89
C GLU A 370 9.61 -21.64 -31.71
N ALA A 371 8.69 -22.45 -32.24
CA ALA A 371 8.85 -23.89 -32.26
C ALA A 371 9.94 -24.23 -33.29
N GLU A 372 11.03 -24.88 -32.86
CA GLU A 372 11.91 -25.54 -33.81
C GLU A 372 11.08 -26.53 -34.63
N SER A 373 10.93 -26.25 -35.92
CA SER A 373 10.30 -27.18 -36.85
C SER A 373 11.09 -28.49 -36.83
N VAL A 374 10.54 -29.53 -36.21
CA VAL A 374 11.08 -30.88 -36.31
C VAL A 374 11.06 -31.25 -37.79
N ASN A 375 12.24 -31.31 -38.42
CA ASN A 375 12.43 -31.87 -39.75
C ASN A 375 11.89 -33.30 -39.75
N GLN A 376 10.70 -33.50 -40.32
CA GLN A 376 10.16 -34.82 -40.65
C GLN A 376 10.91 -35.35 -41.88
N ASN A 377 12.18 -35.72 -41.71
CA ASN A 377 12.83 -36.65 -42.64
C ASN A 377 12.37 -38.06 -42.28
N ILE A 378 11.26 -38.44 -42.89
CA ILE A 378 10.75 -39.82 -42.93
C ILE A 378 11.78 -40.68 -43.66
N ASN A 379 12.62 -41.41 -42.92
CA ASN A 379 13.16 -42.69 -43.38
C ASN A 379 12.48 -43.78 -42.57
N TRP A 380 11.30 -44.17 -43.05
CA TRP A 380 10.54 -45.30 -42.56
C TRP A 380 11.28 -46.59 -42.97
N VAL A 381 12.18 -47.09 -42.12
CA VAL A 381 12.71 -48.44 -42.26
C VAL A 381 11.73 -49.39 -41.59
N GLY A 382 10.82 -49.94 -42.40
CA GLY A 382 9.85 -50.93 -41.92
C GLY A 382 10.53 -52.19 -41.37
N PRO A 383 9.94 -52.87 -40.37
CA PRO A 383 10.48 -54.12 -39.86
C PRO A 383 10.42 -55.22 -40.95
N ARG A 384 11.57 -55.82 -41.28
CA ARG A 384 11.64 -57.06 -42.06
C ARG A 384 11.01 -58.19 -41.25
N ILE A 385 9.78 -58.57 -41.58
CA ILE A 385 9.17 -59.81 -41.13
C ILE A 385 9.76 -60.95 -41.97
N ASN A 386 10.68 -61.73 -41.39
CA ASN A 386 11.13 -63.00 -41.96
C ASN A 386 9.95 -63.99 -41.92
N ARG A 387 9.51 -64.44 -43.10
CA ARG A 387 8.61 -65.59 -43.25
C ARG A 387 9.46 -66.86 -43.38
N ARG A 388 9.21 -67.82 -42.47
CA ARG A 388 9.48 -69.29 -42.55
C ARG A 388 10.97 -69.67 -42.75
N THR A 389 11.54 -70.60 -42.01
CA THR A 389 11.06 -71.95 -41.63
C THR A 389 11.53 -72.35 -40.25
#